data_AF-A0A2D3UTU0-F1
#
_entry.id   AF-A0A2D3UTU0-F1
#
_cell.length_a   1.000
_cell.length_b   1.000
_cell.length_c   1.000
_cell.angle_alpha   90.00
_cell.angle_beta   90.00
_cell.angle_gamma   90.00
#
_symmetry.space_group_name_H-M   'P 1'
#
loop_
_entity.id
_entity.type
_entity.pdbx_description
1 polymer ?
#
loop_
_entity_poly.entity_id
_entity_poly.type
_entity_poly.pdbx_seq_one_letter_code
_entity_poly.pdbx_strand_id
1 'polypeptide(L)'
;MAVQLNDIIEIPASGWTDLIEIKWQQSMKQRTAKYYKVPFTNTTSGREQGKDLFIQEEKAEELKKLGTVKDSKLSLPVTLDFVNGQGKDGKNRWLVYHDKSRECFQHRFSQGVLMKYMTLAQEAVEKMGYYNLKGLNEIVSGLVGDKLNAMDKK
;
A
#
# COMPACT_ATOMS: atom_id res chain seq x y z
N MET A 1 -7.47 -7.03 -15.17
CA MET A 1 -6.15 -7.67 -15.36
C MET A 1 -5.18 -6.88 -14.54
N ALA A 2 -4.27 -7.52 -13.80
CA ALA A 2 -3.36 -6.80 -12.90
C ALA A 2 -2.47 -5.88 -13.71
N VAL A 3 -2.04 -4.77 -13.10
CA VAL A 3 -0.92 -3.98 -13.60
C VAL A 3 0.24 -4.90 -13.96
N GLN A 4 0.74 -4.76 -15.18
CA GLN A 4 1.81 -5.57 -15.72
C GLN A 4 3.14 -4.83 -15.68
N LEU A 5 4.22 -5.60 -15.83
CA LEU A 5 5.54 -5.03 -16.04
C LEU A 5 5.52 -4.14 -17.30
N ASN A 6 6.18 -2.98 -17.22
CA ASN A 6 6.23 -1.92 -18.24
C ASN A 6 4.94 -1.11 -18.45
N ASP A 7 3.88 -1.36 -17.68
CA ASP A 7 2.74 -0.44 -17.66
C ASP A 7 3.16 0.93 -17.12
N ILE A 8 2.56 2.00 -17.64
CA ILE A 8 2.80 3.38 -17.19
C ILE A 8 1.70 3.77 -16.22
N ILE A 9 2.09 4.05 -14.98
CA ILE A 9 1.17 4.53 -13.96
C ILE A 9 1.40 6.02 -13.69
N GLU A 10 0.30 6.74 -13.52
CA GLU A 10 0.27 8.12 -13.06
C GLU A 10 -0.11 8.17 -11.58
N ILE A 11 0.69 8.87 -10.79
CA ILE A 11 0.38 9.23 -9.40
C ILE A 11 0.46 10.75 -9.24
N PRO A 12 -0.22 11.37 -8.27
CA PRO A 12 0.00 12.78 -7.94
C PRO A 12 1.47 13.01 -7.56
N ALA A 13 2.09 14.06 -8.12
CA ALA A 13 3.51 14.35 -7.89
C ALA A 13 3.81 14.90 -6.47
N SER A 14 2.80 15.44 -5.80
CA SER A 14 2.87 16.04 -4.47
C SER A 14 1.58 15.76 -3.68
N GLY A 15 1.57 16.07 -2.38
CA GLY A 15 0.40 15.88 -1.52
C GLY A 15 0.24 14.48 -0.94
N TRP A 16 1.33 13.72 -0.80
CA TRP A 16 1.30 12.40 -0.15
C TRP A 16 1.15 12.57 1.37
N THR A 17 -0.07 12.75 1.84
CA THR A 17 -0.38 12.97 3.26
C THR A 17 -0.78 11.69 3.98
N ASP A 18 -1.20 10.66 3.24
CA ASP A 18 -1.66 9.41 3.82
C ASP A 18 -0.51 8.46 4.15
N LEU A 19 0.12 8.68 5.30
CA LEU A 19 1.09 7.75 5.88
C LEU A 19 0.38 6.59 6.58
N ILE A 20 0.90 5.39 6.38
CA ILE A 20 0.43 4.14 6.97
C ILE A 20 1.64 3.40 7.55
N GLU A 21 1.55 3.07 8.82
CA GLU A 21 2.58 2.31 9.51
C GLU A 21 2.25 0.81 9.42
N ILE A 22 3.19 0.05 8.88
CA ILE A 22 3.04 -1.39 8.71
C ILE A 22 4.08 -2.07 9.59
N LYS A 23 3.60 -2.94 10.47
CA LYS A 23 4.40 -3.76 11.38
C LYS A 23 4.33 -5.21 10.92
N TRP A 24 5.48 -5.86 10.77
CA TRP A 24 5.56 -7.29 10.47
C TRP A 24 6.74 -7.92 11.21
N GLN A 25 6.80 -9.25 11.21
CA GLN A 25 7.90 -10.00 11.82
C GLN A 25 8.63 -10.76 10.72
N GLN A 26 9.96 -10.62 10.69
CA GLN A 26 10.83 -11.32 9.75
C GLN A 26 12.05 -11.84 10.53
N SER A 27 12.35 -13.13 10.40
CA SER A 27 13.47 -13.80 11.09
C SER A 27 13.51 -13.52 12.61
N MET A 28 12.36 -13.69 13.29
CA MET A 28 12.18 -13.41 14.73
C MET A 28 12.40 -11.95 15.17
N LYS A 29 12.64 -11.02 14.24
CA LYS A 29 12.75 -9.59 14.51
C LYS A 29 11.48 -8.87 14.08
N GLN A 30 10.97 -8.01 14.95
CA GLN A 30 9.91 -7.08 14.58
C GLN A 30 10.48 -6.00 13.67
N ARG A 31 9.78 -5.73 12.57
CA ARG A 31 10.09 -4.69 11.60
C ARG A 31 8.88 -3.78 11.47
N THR A 32 9.17 -2.49 11.38
CA THR A 32 8.18 -1.45 11.18
C THR A 32 8.66 -0.58 10.04
N ALA A 33 7.76 -0.24 9.12
CA ALA A 33 8.04 0.74 8.09
C ALA A 33 6.81 1.57 7.78
N LYS A 34 7.07 2.82 7.40
CA LYS A 34 6.05 3.78 6.99
C LYS A 34 5.91 3.77 5.48
N TYR A 35 4.67 3.80 5.03
CA TYR A 35 4.30 3.78 3.62
C TYR A 35 3.34 4.92 3.33
N TYR A 36 3.58 5.64 2.24
CA TYR A 36 2.61 6.56 1.67
C TYR A 36 1.59 5.76 0.86
N LYS A 37 0.31 5.95 1.17
CA LYS A 37 -0.81 5.47 0.36
C LYS A 37 -1.19 6.56 -0.63
N VAL A 38 -1.07 6.26 -1.91
CA VAL A 38 -1.31 7.20 -2.99
C VAL A 38 -2.20 6.54 -4.04
N PRO A 39 -3.26 7.19 -4.53
CA PRO A 39 -4.04 6.66 -5.63
C PRO A 39 -3.22 6.74 -6.93
N PHE A 40 -3.19 5.65 -7.69
CA PHE A 40 -2.57 5.60 -9.01
C PHE A 40 -3.59 5.28 -10.10
N THR A 41 -3.25 5.68 -11.32
CA THR A 41 -4.02 5.40 -12.52
C THR A 41 -3.13 4.77 -13.58
N ASN A 42 -3.50 3.59 -14.08
CA ASN A 42 -2.79 2.97 -15.20
C ASN A 42 -3.22 3.61 -16.53
N THR A 43 -2.27 4.27 -17.20
CA THR A 43 -2.50 4.96 -18.49
C THR A 43 -2.34 4.04 -19.68
N THR A 44 -1.51 3.00 -19.58
CA THR A 44 -1.23 2.06 -20.69
C THR A 44 -2.45 1.23 -21.07
N SER A 45 -3.20 0.75 -20.09
CA SER A 45 -4.34 -0.13 -20.34
C SER A 45 -5.70 0.59 -20.28
N GLY A 46 -5.73 1.85 -19.81
CA GLY A 46 -6.96 2.62 -19.55
C GLY A 46 -7.90 1.96 -18.52
N ARG A 47 -7.45 0.87 -17.90
CA ARG A 47 -8.19 0.02 -16.96
C ARG A 47 -7.42 0.05 -15.64
N GLU A 48 -8.13 0.07 -14.51
CA GLU A 48 -7.56 0.28 -13.16
C GLU A 48 -7.19 1.74 -12.85
N GLN A 49 -8.22 2.60 -12.88
CA GLN A 49 -8.14 3.98 -12.37
C GLN A 49 -8.42 4.00 -10.86
N GLY A 50 -7.65 4.78 -10.11
CA GLY A 50 -7.87 5.01 -8.68
C GLY A 50 -7.58 3.81 -7.78
N LYS A 51 -6.60 2.97 -8.15
CA LYS A 51 -6.12 1.88 -7.28
C LYS A 51 -5.07 2.41 -6.31
N ASP A 52 -4.89 1.70 -5.20
CA ASP A 52 -3.96 2.11 -4.15
C ASP A 52 -2.51 1.71 -4.53
N LEU A 53 -1.57 2.64 -4.39
CA LEU A 53 -0.12 2.39 -4.43
C LEU A 53 0.45 2.72 -3.05
N PHE A 54 1.21 1.78 -2.49
CA PHE A 54 1.92 1.96 -1.24
C PHE A 54 3.41 2.17 -1.53
N ILE A 55 3.95 3.33 -1.16
CA ILE A 55 5.35 3.70 -1.41
C ILE A 55 6.06 3.78 -0.06
N GLN A 56 7.11 3.00 0.13
CA GLN A 56 7.93 3.11 1.34
C GLN A 56 8.57 4.50 1.43
N GLU A 57 8.48 5.14 2.61
CA GLU A 57 8.96 6.51 2.83
C GLU A 57 10.45 6.67 2.43
N GLU A 58 11.30 5.73 2.84
CA GLU A 58 12.74 5.74 2.51
C GLU A 58 13.03 5.64 0.99
N LYS A 59 12.09 5.08 0.21
CA LYS A 59 12.22 4.91 -1.24
C LYS A 59 11.41 5.91 -2.06
N ALA A 60 10.68 6.81 -1.40
CA ALA A 60 9.86 7.83 -2.04
C ALA A 60 10.67 8.73 -2.99
N GLU A 61 11.86 9.14 -2.57
CA GLU A 61 12.74 9.99 -3.38
C GLU A 61 13.29 9.26 -4.60
N GLU A 62 13.66 7.98 -4.45
CA GLU A 62 14.11 7.14 -5.57
C GLU A 62 13.00 6.98 -6.60
N LEU A 63 11.77 6.72 -6.16
CA LEU A 63 10.62 6.59 -7.05
C LEU A 63 10.32 7.91 -7.79
N LYS A 64 10.44 9.05 -7.13
CA LYS A 64 10.31 10.37 -7.79
C LYS A 64 11.36 10.61 -8.85
N LYS A 65 12.60 10.11 -8.66
CA LYS A 65 13.67 10.20 -9.65
C LYS A 65 13.44 9.28 -10.86
N LEU A 66 12.73 8.16 -10.68
CA LEU A 66 12.38 7.24 -11.76
C LEU A 66 11.22 7.75 -12.63
N GLY A 67 10.40 8.66 -12.11
CA GLY A 67 9.24 9.18 -12.81
C GLY A 67 9.48 10.52 -13.50
N THR A 68 8.66 10.80 -14.51
CA THR A 68 8.60 12.09 -15.19
C THR A 68 7.41 12.87 -14.66
N VAL A 69 7.64 14.08 -14.14
CA VAL A 69 6.55 14.96 -13.70
C VAL A 69 5.95 15.66 -14.91
N LYS A 70 4.65 15.50 -15.13
CA LYS A 70 3.86 16.16 -16.17
C LYS A 70 2.51 16.57 -15.57
N ASP A 71 2.12 17.83 -15.73
CA ASP A 71 0.81 18.34 -15.30
C ASP A 71 0.44 18.00 -13.85
N SER A 72 1.39 18.20 -12.91
CA SER A 72 1.25 17.88 -11.48
C SER A 72 1.06 16.39 -11.14
N LYS A 73 1.28 15.51 -12.11
CA LYS A 73 1.30 14.05 -11.95
C LYS A 73 2.70 13.51 -12.26
N LEU A 74 3.12 12.51 -11.51
CA LEU A 74 4.32 11.74 -11.77
C LEU A 74 3.92 10.50 -12.59
N SER A 75 4.39 10.43 -13.83
CA SER A 75 4.27 9.25 -14.68
C SER A 75 5.51 8.39 -14.51
N LEU A 76 5.36 7.12 -14.16
CA LEU A 76 6.49 6.21 -14.02
C LEU A 76 6.16 4.82 -14.57
N PRO A 77 7.15 4.15 -15.19
CA PRO A 77 6.98 2.79 -15.63
C PRO A 77 6.99 1.84 -14.43
N VAL A 78 6.11 0.84 -14.48
CA VAL A 78 6.07 -0.25 -13.52
C VAL A 78 7.24 -1.18 -13.81
N THR A 79 8.23 -1.14 -12.94
CA THR A 79 9.42 -1.99 -13.03
C THR A 79 9.26 -3.28 -12.20
N LEU A 80 10.29 -4.13 -12.25
CA LEU A 80 10.36 -5.32 -11.40
C LEU A 80 10.41 -4.99 -9.91
N ASP A 81 10.65 -3.74 -9.53
CA ASP A 81 10.71 -3.30 -8.13
C ASP A 81 9.35 -3.10 -7.48
N PHE A 82 8.29 -3.12 -8.30
CA PHE A 82 6.93 -3.13 -7.83
C PHE A 82 6.48 -4.55 -7.51
N VAL A 83 5.66 -4.64 -6.48
CA VAL A 83 5.06 -5.89 -6.02
C VAL A 83 3.55 -5.72 -5.99
N ASN A 84 2.82 -6.74 -6.43
CA ASN A 84 1.36 -6.73 -6.46
C ASN A 84 0.81 -7.31 -5.16
N GLY A 85 -0.08 -6.55 -4.51
CA GLY A 85 -0.97 -7.04 -3.47
C GLY A 85 -2.36 -7.33 -4.04
N GLN A 86 -3.03 -8.34 -3.48
CA GLN A 86 -4.41 -8.68 -3.83
C GLN A 86 -5.24 -8.91 -2.56
N GLY A 87 -6.49 -8.46 -2.59
CA GLY A 87 -7.47 -8.86 -1.58
C GLY A 87 -7.74 -10.37 -1.60
N LYS A 88 -8.27 -10.91 -0.50
CA LYS A 88 -8.64 -12.34 -0.36
C LYS A 88 -9.56 -12.84 -1.49
N ASP A 89 -10.40 -11.97 -2.03
CA ASP A 89 -11.35 -12.33 -3.11
C ASP A 89 -10.73 -12.28 -4.52
N GLY A 90 -9.42 -12.03 -4.64
CA GLY A 90 -8.73 -11.76 -5.91
C GLY A 90 -9.14 -10.43 -6.56
N LYS A 91 -10.05 -9.70 -5.93
CA LYS A 91 -10.57 -8.37 -6.29
C LYS A 91 -9.84 -7.33 -5.45
N ASN A 92 -9.67 -6.12 -6.01
CA ASN A 92 -8.88 -5.02 -5.44
C ASN A 92 -7.39 -5.35 -5.37
N ARG A 93 -6.72 -5.16 -6.51
CA ARG A 93 -5.27 -5.21 -6.61
C ARG A 93 -4.71 -3.83 -6.30
N TRP A 94 -3.58 -3.82 -5.60
CA TRP A 94 -2.82 -2.62 -5.28
C TRP A 94 -1.35 -2.88 -5.53
N LEU A 95 -0.60 -1.80 -5.71
CA LEU A 95 0.83 -1.87 -5.91
C LEU A 95 1.57 -1.51 -4.62
N VAL A 96 2.74 -2.11 -4.44
CA VAL A 96 3.66 -1.76 -3.37
C VAL A 96 5.03 -1.53 -3.97
N TYR A 97 5.62 -0.39 -3.67
CA TYR A 97 7.01 -0.06 -3.98
C TYR A 97 7.81 0.01 -2.69
N HIS A 98 8.68 -0.97 -2.48
CA HIS A 98 9.44 -1.11 -1.24
C HIS A 98 10.77 -1.84 -1.44
N ASP A 99 11.56 -1.90 -0.39
CA ASP A 99 12.73 -2.77 -0.39
C ASP A 99 12.33 -4.25 -0.41
N LYS A 100 12.72 -4.96 -1.46
CA LYS A 100 12.46 -6.40 -1.65
C LYS A 100 13.13 -7.28 -0.60
N SER A 101 14.17 -6.79 0.08
CA SER A 101 14.77 -7.50 1.21
C SER A 101 13.78 -7.70 2.37
N ARG A 102 12.71 -6.88 2.40
CA ARG A 102 11.65 -6.90 3.40
C ARG A 102 10.51 -7.78 2.90
N GLU A 103 10.48 -9.05 3.29
CA GLU A 103 9.39 -9.97 2.96
C GLU A 103 8.15 -9.65 3.82
N CYS A 104 7.42 -8.61 3.46
CA CYS A 104 6.16 -8.26 4.11
C CYS A 104 5.00 -9.07 3.50
N PHE A 105 4.04 -9.50 4.33
CA PHE A 105 2.86 -10.22 3.85
C PHE A 105 1.76 -9.26 3.38
N GLN A 106 0.93 -9.66 2.41
CA GLN A 106 -0.11 -8.80 1.81
C GLN A 106 -1.09 -8.28 2.85
N HIS A 107 -1.49 -9.15 3.78
CA HIS A 107 -2.45 -8.81 4.81
C HIS A 107 -1.99 -7.70 5.75
N ARG A 108 -0.68 -7.46 5.87
CA ARG A 108 -0.15 -6.41 6.74
C ARG A 108 -0.48 -5.01 6.21
N PHE A 109 -0.59 -4.86 4.90
CA PHE A 109 -1.03 -3.61 4.28
C PHE A 109 -2.49 -3.33 4.60
N SER A 110 -3.37 -4.34 4.43
CA SER A 110 -4.78 -4.21 4.81
C SER A 110 -4.96 -3.98 6.32
N GLN A 111 -4.19 -4.68 7.17
CA GLN A 111 -4.16 -4.45 8.61
C GLN A 111 -3.70 -3.04 8.97
N GLY A 112 -2.63 -2.54 8.35
CA GLY A 112 -2.10 -1.19 8.61
C GLY A 112 -3.11 -0.10 8.27
N VAL A 113 -3.77 -0.22 7.11
CA VAL A 113 -4.85 0.68 6.69
C VAL A 113 -5.98 0.66 7.72
N LEU A 114 -6.46 -0.54 8.08
CA LEU A 114 -7.56 -0.70 9.02
C LEU A 114 -7.22 -0.15 10.40
N MET A 115 -6.02 -0.44 10.90
CA MET A 115 -5.54 0.05 12.20
C MET A 115 -5.48 1.58 12.24
N LYS A 116 -5.03 2.23 11.17
CA LYS A 116 -5.01 3.69 11.06
C LYS A 116 -6.43 4.27 11.19
N TYR A 117 -7.38 3.77 10.39
CA TYR A 117 -8.75 4.26 10.44
C TYR A 117 -9.44 3.94 11.77
N MET A 118 -9.16 2.78 12.35
CA MET A 118 -9.64 2.42 13.70
C MET A 118 -9.09 3.36 14.77
N THR A 119 -7.79 3.70 14.71
CA THR A 119 -7.18 4.64 15.67
C THR A 119 -7.82 6.02 15.56
N LEU A 120 -7.99 6.53 14.32
CA LEU A 120 -8.69 7.80 14.08
C LEU A 120 -10.14 7.78 14.58
N ALA A 121 -10.84 6.67 14.36
CA ALA A 121 -12.21 6.49 14.84
C ALA A 121 -12.26 6.44 16.38
N GLN A 122 -11.34 5.71 17.01
CA GLN A 122 -11.23 5.67 18.48
C GLN A 122 -10.94 7.05 19.04
N GLU A 123 -9.97 7.79 18.52
CA GLU A 123 -9.70 9.16 18.96
C GLU A 123 -10.92 10.08 18.82
N ALA A 124 -11.70 9.94 17.75
CA ALA A 124 -12.93 10.70 17.56
C ALA A 124 -14.01 10.31 18.59
N VAL A 125 -14.17 9.02 18.88
CA VAL A 125 -15.19 8.50 19.81
C VAL A 125 -14.78 8.72 21.28
N GLU A 126 -13.48 8.65 21.61
CA GLU A 126 -12.91 9.02 22.92
C GLU A 126 -13.14 10.51 23.20
N LYS A 127 -12.92 11.38 22.20
CA LYS A 127 -13.30 12.81 22.29
C LYS A 127 -14.80 13.02 22.49
N MET A 128 -15.64 12.06 22.08
CA MET A 128 -17.08 12.06 22.31
C MET A 128 -17.51 11.28 23.57
N GLY A 129 -16.57 10.75 24.37
CA GLY A 129 -16.84 10.15 25.68
C GLY A 129 -17.34 8.69 25.68
N TYR A 130 -17.27 7.96 24.55
CA TYR A 130 -17.69 6.56 24.49
C TYR A 130 -16.47 5.62 24.41
N TYR A 131 -16.38 4.63 25.30
CA TYR A 131 -15.31 3.61 25.27
C TYR A 131 -15.87 2.28 24.78
N ASN A 132 -15.37 1.74 23.66
CA ASN A 132 -15.64 0.34 23.31
C ASN A 132 -14.43 -0.32 22.63
N LEU A 133 -13.69 -1.11 23.40
CA LEU A 133 -12.42 -1.76 23.02
C LEU A 133 -12.56 -3.25 22.67
N LYS A 134 -13.75 -3.85 22.78
CA LYS A 134 -13.94 -5.31 22.66
C LYS A 134 -13.91 -5.87 21.24
N GLY A 135 -14.17 -5.07 20.19
CA GLY A 135 -14.21 -5.54 18.79
C GLY A 135 -12.86 -5.72 18.09
N LEU A 136 -11.75 -5.39 18.77
CA LEU A 136 -10.42 -5.30 18.16
C LEU A 136 -9.79 -6.66 17.83
N ASN A 137 -9.99 -7.67 18.68
CA ASN A 137 -9.31 -8.97 18.52
C ASN A 137 -9.89 -9.84 17.39
N GLU A 138 -11.19 -9.73 17.10
CA GLU A 138 -11.85 -10.53 16.06
C GLU A 138 -11.53 -10.03 14.64
N ILE A 139 -11.28 -8.73 14.49
CA ILE A 139 -10.95 -8.12 13.20
C ILE A 139 -9.52 -8.50 12.76
N VAL A 140 -8.59 -8.59 13.70
CA VAL A 140 -7.17 -8.89 13.40
C VAL A 140 -6.98 -10.36 13.02
N SER A 141 -7.72 -11.29 13.65
CA SER A 141 -7.62 -12.73 13.37
C SER A 141 -8.17 -13.13 11.99
N GLY A 142 -9.17 -12.41 11.46
CA GLY A 142 -9.70 -12.63 10.11
C GLY A 142 -8.76 -12.23 8.96
N LEU A 143 -7.70 -11.47 9.26
CA LEU A 143 -6.77 -10.92 8.28
C LEU A 143 -5.53 -11.78 8.04
N VAL A 144 -5.46 -13.04 8.50
CA VAL A 144 -4.36 -13.93 8.09
C VAL A 144 -4.51 -14.24 6.59
N GLY A 145 -3.50 -13.87 5.78
CA GLY A 145 -3.54 -13.97 4.31
C GLY A 145 -2.15 -14.03 3.66
N ASP A 146 -2.13 -14.35 2.36
CA ASP A 146 -0.96 -14.77 1.58
C ASP A 146 0.22 -13.77 1.48
N LYS A 147 1.37 -14.26 0.99
CA LYS A 147 2.58 -13.47 0.69
C LYS A 147 2.39 -12.57 -0.53
N LEU A 148 3.05 -11.42 -0.58
CA LEU A 148 3.04 -10.50 -1.74
C LEU A 148 3.52 -11.20 -3.02
N ASN A 149 2.86 -10.91 -4.16
CA ASN A 149 3.19 -11.53 -5.44
C ASN A 149 4.14 -10.63 -6.24
N ALA A 150 5.30 -11.15 -6.62
CA ALA A 150 6.22 -10.46 -7.51
C ALA A 150 5.61 -10.19 -8.89
N MET A 151 6.08 -9.15 -9.58
CA MET A 151 5.77 -8.92 -10.99
C MET A 151 6.36 -10.04 -11.84
N ASP A 152 5.52 -10.70 -12.64
CA ASP A 152 5.93 -11.79 -13.52
C ASP A 152 6.30 -11.26 -14.92
N LYS A 153 7.33 -11.85 -15.55
CA LYS A 153 7.71 -11.56 -16.94
C LYS A 153 6.87 -12.46 -17.84
N LYS A 154 5.79 -11.92 -18.39
CA LYS A 154 5.15 -12.54 -19.57
C LYS A 154 5.79 -12.06 -20.85
#